data_AF-A0A7C3H339-F1
#
_entry.id   AF-A0A7C3H339-F1
#
_cell.length_a   1.000
_cell.length_b   1.000
_cell.length_c   1.000
_cell.angle_alpha   90.00
_cell.angle_beta   90.00
_cell.angle_gamma   90.00
#
_symmetry.space_group_name_H-M   'P 1'
#
loop_
_entity.id
_entity.type
_entity.pdbx_description
1 polymer ?
#
loop_
_entity_poly.entity_id
_entity_poly.type
_entity_poly.pdbx_seq_one_letter_code
_entity_poly.pdbx_strand_id
1 'polypeptide(L)'
;RSNRYKPARLRVRRIPKKQRNEYRTLRIPTVTDRVLQRAVLETLYGIYEPRFLDCSFGYRPGRGLRDAIQRIVDLREEGRVWVLDADIDAFFDNVDHGVLLEMLRADLDDAILLRLIAGWLKMGRVRKDAPRGIPMGSPLSPLLANVYLHPLDETLAAEGWSPVRYADDFVVLTASQEQARRAYRRAGEALAALRLRYEPAKTRLTSFDEGFDFLGVRFYRDTYCYTWQEKTIEVEGEEVDWLFSRYGPDY
;
A
#
# COMPACT_ATOMS: atom_id res chain seq x y z
N ARG A 1 -31.43 15.05 5.64
CA ARG A 1 -31.22 15.87 6.86
C ARG A 1 -31.39 15.13 8.20
N SER A 2 -31.74 13.84 8.27
CA SER A 2 -31.98 13.15 9.57
C SER A 2 -30.75 12.51 10.24
N ASN A 3 -29.60 12.41 9.57
CA ASN A 3 -28.37 11.74 10.05
C ASN A 3 -28.60 10.34 10.69
N ARG A 4 -29.61 9.61 10.20
CA ARG A 4 -30.01 8.28 10.69
C ARG A 4 -29.42 7.11 9.89
N TYR A 5 -28.59 7.39 8.88
CA TYR A 5 -28.00 6.35 8.05
C TYR A 5 -27.12 5.42 8.89
N LYS A 6 -27.25 4.11 8.64
CA LYS A 6 -26.42 3.07 9.22
C LYS A 6 -25.88 2.19 8.11
N PRO A 7 -24.55 1.97 8.04
CA PRO A 7 -23.96 1.06 7.08
C PRO A 7 -24.56 -0.34 7.13
N ALA A 8 -24.74 -0.95 5.96
CA ALA A 8 -25.23 -2.31 5.87
C ALA A 8 -24.10 -3.34 6.11
N ARG A 9 -24.49 -4.60 6.33
CA ARG A 9 -23.53 -5.71 6.44
C ARG A 9 -22.81 -5.95 5.12
N LEU A 10 -21.50 -6.17 5.21
CA LEU A 10 -20.67 -6.47 4.06
C LEU A 10 -20.91 -7.92 3.59
N ARG A 11 -20.99 -8.12 2.28
CA ARG A 11 -21.04 -9.45 1.69
C ARG A 11 -19.63 -10.04 1.67
N VAL A 12 -19.45 -11.21 2.27
CA VAL A 12 -18.16 -11.91 2.29
C VAL A 12 -18.02 -12.80 1.06
N ARG A 13 -16.89 -12.70 0.35
CA ARG A 13 -16.54 -13.58 -0.78
C ARG A 13 -15.09 -14.03 -0.64
N ARG A 14 -14.84 -15.34 -0.73
CA ARG A 14 -13.47 -15.90 -0.74
C ARG A 14 -13.03 -16.08 -2.19
N ILE A 15 -11.87 -15.54 -2.54
CA ILE A 15 -11.22 -15.69 -3.85
C ILE A 15 -9.94 -16.49 -3.65
N PRO A 16 -9.70 -17.57 -4.39
CA PRO A 16 -8.46 -18.33 -4.29
C PRO A 16 -7.26 -17.45 -4.69
N LYS A 17 -6.14 -17.58 -3.97
CA LYS A 17 -4.84 -17.07 -4.43
C LYS A 17 -4.22 -18.05 -5.43
N LYS A 18 -3.11 -17.65 -6.08
CA LYS A 18 -2.32 -18.52 -6.96
C LYS A 18 -1.82 -19.78 -6.24
N GLN A 19 -1.55 -19.71 -4.93
CA GLN A 19 -1.15 -20.86 -4.12
C GLN A 19 -2.36 -21.66 -3.64
N ARG A 20 -2.24 -23.00 -3.70
CA ARG A 20 -3.30 -23.95 -3.36
C ARG A 20 -3.69 -23.80 -1.88
N ASN A 21 -5.00 -23.73 -1.62
CA ASN A 21 -5.63 -23.56 -0.29
C ASN A 21 -5.47 -22.19 0.40
N GLU A 22 -4.87 -21.19 -0.25
CA GLU A 22 -4.92 -19.81 0.24
C GLU A 22 -6.08 -19.02 -0.36
N TYR A 23 -6.76 -18.21 0.46
CA TYR A 23 -7.91 -17.41 0.04
C TYR A 23 -7.74 -15.94 0.44
N ARG A 24 -8.09 -15.03 -0.46
CA ARG A 24 -8.36 -13.62 -0.16
C ARG A 24 -9.83 -13.45 0.19
N THR A 25 -10.11 -12.95 1.39
CA THR A 25 -11.48 -12.71 1.86
C THR A 25 -11.90 -11.27 1.53
N LEU A 26 -12.69 -11.09 0.48
CA LEU A 26 -13.30 -9.80 0.17
C LEU A 26 -14.51 -9.55 1.04
N ARG A 27 -14.67 -8.31 1.49
CA ARG A 27 -15.81 -7.80 2.25
C ARG A 27 -16.44 -6.66 1.46
N ILE A 28 -17.45 -6.98 0.67
CA ILE A 28 -18.01 -6.10 -0.37
C ILE A 28 -19.21 -5.31 0.20
N PRO A 29 -19.18 -3.97 0.21
CA PRO A 29 -20.32 -3.16 0.63
C PRO A 29 -21.51 -3.27 -0.34
N THR A 30 -22.70 -2.87 0.12
CA THR A 30 -23.88 -2.77 -0.75
C THR A 30 -23.69 -1.70 -1.82
N VAL A 31 -24.49 -1.70 -2.88
CA VAL A 31 -24.43 -0.65 -3.93
C VAL A 31 -24.59 0.73 -3.30
N THR A 32 -25.58 0.90 -2.42
CA THR A 32 -25.82 2.15 -1.68
C THR A 32 -24.59 2.59 -0.90
N ASP A 33 -23.97 1.68 -0.14
CA ASP A 33 -22.78 2.00 0.64
C ASP A 33 -21.60 2.38 -0.27
N ARG A 34 -21.42 1.69 -1.40
CA ARG A 34 -20.35 2.01 -2.37
C ARG A 34 -20.53 3.40 -2.99
N VAL A 35 -21.76 3.79 -3.31
CA VAL A 35 -22.06 5.13 -3.84
C VAL A 35 -21.71 6.20 -2.80
N LEU A 36 -22.14 6.01 -1.54
CA LEU A 36 -21.83 6.95 -0.46
C LEU A 36 -20.33 7.00 -0.15
N GLN A 37 -19.67 5.84 -0.10
CA GLN A 37 -18.22 5.76 0.10
C GLN A 37 -17.45 6.42 -1.03
N ARG A 38 -17.91 6.30 -2.28
CA ARG A 38 -17.28 6.98 -3.42
C ARG A 38 -17.44 8.50 -3.33
N ALA A 39 -18.62 9.00 -2.95
CA ALA A 39 -18.82 10.44 -2.75
C ALA A 39 -17.90 11.00 -1.65
N VAL A 40 -17.75 10.28 -0.54
CA VAL A 40 -16.79 10.64 0.52
C VAL A 40 -15.36 10.57 0.02
N LEU A 41 -15.00 9.53 -0.74
CA LEU A 41 -13.66 9.36 -1.30
C LEU A 41 -13.22 10.55 -2.15
N GLU A 42 -14.08 11.06 -3.04
CA GLU A 42 -13.77 12.25 -3.85
C GLU A 42 -13.45 13.47 -2.96
N THR A 43 -14.20 13.65 -1.87
CA THR A 43 -13.98 14.75 -0.93
C THR A 43 -12.63 14.60 -0.22
N LEU A 44 -12.31 13.38 0.22
CA LEU A 44 -11.08 13.12 0.95
C LEU A 44 -9.83 13.16 0.06
N TYR A 45 -9.92 12.78 -1.22
CA TYR A 45 -8.80 12.92 -2.14
C TYR A 45 -8.32 14.36 -2.26
N GLY A 46 -9.25 15.34 -2.31
CA GLY A 46 -8.89 16.75 -2.34
C GLY A 46 -8.10 17.24 -1.12
N ILE A 47 -8.15 16.50 -0.01
CA ILE A 47 -7.46 16.83 1.25
C ILE A 47 -6.13 16.08 1.36
N TYR A 48 -6.15 14.78 1.09
CA TYR A 48 -5.03 13.88 1.35
C TYR A 48 -4.05 13.75 0.19
N GLU A 49 -4.53 13.76 -1.06
CA GLU A 49 -3.67 13.54 -2.23
C GLU A 49 -2.51 14.56 -2.32
N PRO A 50 -2.70 15.87 -2.05
CA PRO A 50 -1.60 16.84 -2.07
C PRO A 50 -0.58 16.66 -0.93
N ARG A 51 -0.89 15.85 0.08
CA ARG A 51 -0.03 15.61 1.25
C ARG A 51 0.83 14.36 1.08
N PHE A 52 0.33 13.37 0.35
CA PHE A 52 1.06 12.11 0.15
C PHE A 52 2.37 12.32 -0.59
N LEU A 53 3.45 11.80 -0.02
CA LEU A 53 4.79 11.84 -0.59
C LEU A 53 4.88 11.07 -1.90
N ASP A 54 5.82 11.46 -2.76
CA ASP A 54 6.01 10.88 -4.09
C ASP A 54 6.43 9.40 -4.08
N CYS A 55 6.95 8.91 -2.95
CA CYS A 55 7.30 7.50 -2.74
C CYS A 55 6.10 6.56 -2.66
N SER A 56 4.88 7.07 -2.50
CA SER A 56 3.65 6.27 -2.44
C SER A 56 2.95 6.25 -3.79
N PHE A 57 2.68 5.06 -4.33
CA PHE A 57 2.11 4.89 -5.69
C PHE A 57 0.76 4.18 -5.67
N GLY A 58 0.59 3.20 -4.79
CA GLY A 58 -0.62 2.39 -4.75
C GLY A 58 -1.87 3.20 -4.42
N TYR A 59 -2.96 2.94 -5.14
CA TYR A 59 -4.28 3.53 -4.89
C TYR A 59 -4.37 5.06 -5.03
N ARG A 60 -3.47 5.69 -5.78
CA ARG A 60 -3.48 7.13 -6.00
C ARG A 60 -3.88 7.48 -7.43
N PRO A 61 -4.69 8.52 -7.66
CA PRO A 61 -5.01 8.99 -9.00
C PRO A 61 -3.75 9.38 -9.77
N GLY A 62 -3.60 8.92 -11.01
CA GLY A 62 -2.46 9.29 -11.87
C GLY A 62 -1.11 8.68 -11.47
N ARG A 63 -1.09 7.73 -10.52
CA ARG A 63 0.09 6.94 -10.16
C ARG A 63 -0.22 5.46 -10.28
N GLY A 64 0.74 4.70 -10.79
CA GLY A 64 0.57 3.28 -11.07
C GLY A 64 1.80 2.45 -10.81
N LEU A 65 1.70 1.19 -11.21
CA LEU A 65 2.78 0.22 -11.08
C LEU A 65 4.01 0.68 -11.88
N ARG A 66 3.82 1.19 -13.11
CA ARG A 66 4.92 1.70 -13.95
C ARG A 66 5.74 2.76 -13.23
N ASP A 67 5.11 3.71 -12.57
CA ASP A 67 5.81 4.80 -11.88
C ASP A 67 6.63 4.28 -10.69
N ALA A 68 6.10 3.29 -9.95
CA ALA A 68 6.83 2.66 -8.85
C ALA A 68 8.07 1.89 -9.35
N ILE A 69 7.92 1.15 -10.45
CA ILE A 69 9.03 0.39 -11.07
C ILE A 69 10.07 1.34 -11.64
N GLN A 70 9.67 2.41 -12.35
CA GLN A 70 10.59 3.43 -12.85
C GLN A 70 11.36 4.07 -11.70
N ARG A 71 10.69 4.40 -10.58
CA ARG A 71 11.38 4.99 -9.44
C ARG A 71 12.46 4.06 -8.87
N ILE A 72 12.23 2.75 -8.85
CA ILE A 72 13.24 1.77 -8.41
C ILE A 72 14.46 1.78 -9.34
N VAL A 73 14.23 1.85 -10.66
CA VAL A 73 15.31 1.93 -11.66
C VAL A 73 16.11 3.22 -11.47
N ASP A 74 15.45 4.38 -11.36
CA ASP A 74 16.13 5.66 -11.14
C ASP A 74 17.01 5.63 -9.88
N LEU A 75 16.49 5.07 -8.79
CA LEU A 75 17.22 4.96 -7.52
C LEU A 75 18.43 4.02 -7.61
N ARG A 76 18.36 2.96 -8.43
CA ARG A 76 19.51 2.09 -8.72
C ARG A 76 20.61 2.88 -9.43
N GLU A 77 20.26 3.64 -10.47
CA GLU A 77 21.21 4.48 -11.22
C GLU A 77 21.81 5.59 -10.34
N GLU A 78 21.05 6.08 -9.36
CA GLU A 78 21.55 6.97 -8.31
C GLU A 78 22.46 6.25 -7.27
N GLY A 79 22.80 4.96 -7.46
CA GLY A 79 23.73 4.18 -6.64
C GLY A 79 23.11 3.51 -5.40
N ARG A 80 21.77 3.47 -5.27
CA ARG A 80 21.11 2.83 -4.13
C ARG A 80 20.84 1.35 -4.40
N VAL A 81 21.91 0.56 -4.30
CA VAL A 81 21.93 -0.86 -4.70
C VAL A 81 21.51 -1.86 -3.62
N TRP A 82 21.34 -1.43 -2.37
CA TRP A 82 20.88 -2.27 -1.26
C TRP A 82 19.41 -2.02 -0.94
N VAL A 83 18.67 -3.09 -0.70
CA VAL A 83 17.20 -3.05 -0.63
C VAL A 83 16.72 -3.70 0.66
N LEU A 84 15.90 -2.97 1.41
CA LEU A 84 14.95 -3.58 2.33
C LEU A 84 13.70 -3.92 1.52
N ASP A 85 13.42 -5.22 1.37
CA ASP A 85 12.22 -5.75 0.74
C ASP A 85 11.24 -6.15 1.86
N ALA A 86 10.12 -5.45 1.99
CA ALA A 86 9.26 -5.54 3.17
C ALA A 86 7.75 -5.64 2.84
N ASP A 87 7.08 -6.53 3.55
CA ASP A 87 5.63 -6.75 3.51
C ASP A 87 5.07 -6.61 4.92
N ILE A 88 3.83 -6.13 5.04
CA ILE A 88 3.17 -5.90 6.34
C ILE A 88 2.21 -7.04 6.65
N ASP A 89 2.38 -7.68 7.81
CA ASP A 89 1.58 -8.83 8.21
C ASP A 89 0.08 -8.49 8.29
N ALA A 90 -0.69 -9.13 7.41
CA ALA A 90 -2.14 -9.04 7.31
C ALA A 90 -2.66 -7.58 7.45
N PHE A 91 -2.01 -6.63 6.75
CA PHE A 91 -2.23 -5.19 6.92
C PHE A 91 -3.72 -4.80 7.00
N PHE A 92 -4.51 -5.18 5.98
CA PHE A 92 -5.94 -4.83 5.92
C PHE A 92 -6.75 -5.36 7.11
N ASP A 93 -6.34 -6.45 7.74
CA ASP A 93 -7.00 -7.01 8.92
C ASP A 93 -6.47 -6.38 10.23
N ASN A 94 -5.29 -5.75 10.21
CA ASN A 94 -4.61 -5.21 11.39
C ASN A 94 -4.70 -3.68 11.57
N VAL A 95 -5.18 -2.90 10.58
CA VAL A 95 -5.39 -1.45 10.71
C VAL A 95 -6.23 -1.10 11.94
N ASP A 96 -5.65 -0.39 12.91
CA ASP A 96 -6.32 -0.03 14.16
C ASP A 96 -7.31 1.14 13.95
N HIS A 97 -8.56 0.96 14.35
CA HIS A 97 -9.59 1.99 14.13
C HIS A 97 -9.38 3.23 14.99
N GLY A 98 -8.81 3.09 16.19
CA GLY A 98 -8.54 4.22 17.07
C GLY A 98 -7.49 5.13 16.45
N VAL A 99 -6.35 4.54 16.08
CA VAL A 99 -5.24 5.24 15.42
C VAL A 99 -5.71 5.91 14.12
N LEU A 100 -6.41 5.17 13.24
CA LEU A 100 -6.91 5.74 11.98
C LEU A 100 -7.89 6.89 12.21
N LEU A 101 -8.82 6.77 13.17
CA LEU A 101 -9.79 7.83 13.45
C LEU A 101 -9.14 9.05 14.12
N GLU A 102 -8.06 8.88 14.87
CA GLU A 102 -7.26 9.99 15.41
C GLU A 102 -6.56 10.77 14.28
N MET A 103 -5.93 10.07 13.33
CA MET A 103 -5.35 10.70 12.14
C MET A 103 -6.39 11.49 11.35
N LEU A 104 -7.53 10.86 11.03
CA LEU A 104 -8.62 11.53 10.31
C LEU A 104 -9.16 12.75 11.07
N ARG A 105 -9.22 12.70 12.40
CA ARG A 105 -9.66 13.85 13.23
C ARG A 105 -8.69 15.02 13.21
N ALA A 106 -7.40 14.76 13.06
CA ALA A 106 -6.40 15.82 12.96
C ALA A 106 -6.58 16.66 11.68
N ASP A 107 -7.15 16.05 10.63
CA ASP A 107 -7.28 16.67 9.31
C ASP A 107 -8.70 17.12 8.96
N LEU A 108 -9.71 16.50 9.57
CA LEU A 108 -11.12 16.70 9.25
C LEU A 108 -11.88 17.32 10.42
N ASP A 109 -12.33 18.57 10.27
CA ASP A 109 -13.24 19.25 11.20
C ASP A 109 -14.72 18.99 10.88
N ASP A 110 -15.07 17.73 10.56
CA ASP A 110 -16.46 17.32 10.31
C ASP A 110 -16.82 16.08 11.13
N ALA A 111 -17.47 16.31 12.27
CA ALA A 111 -17.93 15.27 13.18
C ALA A 111 -18.98 14.32 12.58
N ILE A 112 -19.73 14.76 11.55
CA ILE A 112 -20.70 13.92 10.85
C ILE A 112 -19.98 12.97 9.91
N LEU A 113 -19.03 13.49 9.13
CA LEU A 113 -18.20 12.69 8.22
C LEU A 113 -17.38 11.65 8.99
N LEU A 114 -16.72 12.06 10.08
CA LEU A 114 -15.96 11.13 10.93
C LEU A 114 -16.84 10.02 11.51
N ARG A 115 -18.07 10.35 11.92
CA ARG A 115 -19.04 9.36 12.41
C ARG A 115 -19.47 8.39 11.32
N LEU A 116 -19.62 8.86 10.09
CA LEU A 116 -19.95 8.04 8.93
C LEU A 116 -18.82 7.05 8.61
N ILE A 117 -17.58 7.54 8.56
CA ILE A 117 -16.38 6.71 8.34
C ILE A 117 -16.23 5.68 9.47
N ALA A 118 -16.36 6.09 10.73
CA ALA A 118 -16.34 5.18 11.87
C ALA A 118 -17.44 4.11 11.79
N GLY A 119 -18.61 4.45 11.24
CA GLY A 119 -19.68 3.50 10.94
C GLY A 119 -19.24 2.43 9.93
N TRP A 120 -18.60 2.82 8.82
CA TRP A 120 -18.10 1.88 7.82
C TRP A 120 -16.97 1.00 8.35
N LEU A 121 -16.03 1.58 9.11
CA LEU A 121 -14.95 0.84 9.78
C LEU A 121 -15.51 -0.26 10.69
N LYS A 122 -16.55 0.05 11.49
CA LYS A 122 -17.22 -0.95 12.35
C LYS A 122 -17.76 -2.14 11.57
N MET A 123 -18.20 -1.96 10.33
CA MET A 123 -18.66 -3.05 9.46
C MET A 123 -17.51 -3.85 8.83
N GLY A 124 -16.33 -3.24 8.72
CA GLY A 124 -15.12 -3.84 8.18
C GLY A 124 -14.30 -4.69 9.16
N ARG A 125 -14.69 -4.73 10.43
CA ARG A 125 -13.96 -5.45 11.48
C ARG A 125 -13.75 -6.92 11.13
N VAL A 126 -12.56 -7.42 11.42
CA VAL A 126 -12.22 -8.84 11.23
C VAL A 126 -13.07 -9.74 12.14
N ARG A 127 -13.24 -9.30 13.40
CA ARG A 127 -14.12 -9.90 14.40
C ARG A 127 -14.96 -8.82 15.06
N LYS A 128 -16.16 -9.16 15.53
CA LYS A 128 -17.11 -8.20 16.13
C LYS A 128 -16.48 -7.39 17.28
N ASP A 129 -15.63 -8.05 18.07
CA ASP A 129 -14.92 -7.54 19.25
C ASP A 129 -13.59 -6.86 18.93
N ALA A 130 -13.01 -7.09 17.75
CA ALA A 130 -11.72 -6.51 17.38
C ALA A 130 -11.92 -5.12 16.73
N PRO A 131 -11.45 -4.01 17.34
CA PRO A 131 -11.57 -2.66 16.78
C PRO A 131 -10.50 -2.40 15.69
N ARG A 132 -10.33 -3.35 14.78
CA ARG A 132 -9.32 -3.30 13.72
C ARG A 132 -9.84 -3.89 12.41
N GLY A 133 -9.20 -3.48 11.34
CA GLY A 133 -9.38 -3.98 9.98
C GLY A 133 -10.20 -3.06 9.08
N ILE A 134 -9.79 -2.96 7.83
CA ILE A 134 -10.48 -2.24 6.76
C ILE A 134 -10.90 -3.26 5.68
N PRO A 135 -12.11 -3.14 5.12
CA PRO A 135 -12.63 -4.17 4.23
C PRO A 135 -11.99 -4.11 2.83
N MET A 136 -11.40 -5.22 2.39
CA MET A 136 -10.97 -5.41 1.00
C MET A 136 -12.21 -5.46 0.09
N GLY A 137 -12.35 -4.48 -0.81
CA GLY A 137 -13.50 -4.34 -1.72
C GLY A 137 -14.42 -3.14 -1.43
N SER A 138 -14.10 -2.34 -0.41
CA SER A 138 -14.72 -1.03 -0.17
C SER A 138 -13.99 0.05 -0.97
N PRO A 139 -14.70 0.95 -1.69
CA PRO A 139 -14.08 2.07 -2.40
C PRO A 139 -13.22 2.98 -1.53
N LEU A 140 -13.53 3.09 -0.23
CA LEU A 140 -12.84 4.01 0.67
C LEU A 140 -11.57 3.39 1.29
N SER A 141 -11.52 2.06 1.43
CA SER A 141 -10.40 1.37 2.11
C SER A 141 -9.02 1.66 1.50
N PRO A 142 -8.86 1.75 0.17
CA PRO A 142 -7.58 2.10 -0.45
C PRO A 142 -6.99 3.44 0.03
N LEU A 143 -7.81 4.49 0.10
CA LEU A 143 -7.35 5.80 0.61
C LEU A 143 -7.02 5.72 2.10
N LEU A 144 -7.88 5.08 2.89
CA LEU A 144 -7.64 4.92 4.34
C LEU A 144 -6.36 4.15 4.64
N ALA A 145 -6.01 3.18 3.79
CA ALA A 145 -4.74 2.47 3.88
C ALA A 145 -3.55 3.42 3.71
N ASN A 146 -3.60 4.30 2.70
CA ASN A 146 -2.54 5.29 2.47
C ASN A 146 -2.46 6.32 3.59
N VAL A 147 -3.58 6.83 4.11
CA VAL A 147 -3.59 7.71 5.30
C VAL A 147 -2.89 7.03 6.48
N TYR A 148 -3.20 5.75 6.72
CA TYR A 148 -2.63 5.00 7.83
C TYR A 148 -1.13 4.76 7.71
N LEU A 149 -0.64 4.53 6.50
CA LEU A 149 0.77 4.24 6.22
C LEU A 149 1.59 5.51 5.92
N HIS A 150 0.98 6.66 5.75
CA HIS A 150 1.70 7.89 5.43
C HIS A 150 2.78 8.28 6.47
N PRO A 151 2.57 8.11 7.79
CA PRO A 151 3.63 8.38 8.77
C PRO A 151 4.87 7.49 8.62
N LEU A 152 4.72 6.27 8.07
CA LEU A 152 5.85 5.42 7.71
C LEU A 152 6.67 6.08 6.59
N ASP A 153 5.99 6.57 5.55
CA ASP A 153 6.64 7.25 4.43
C ASP A 153 7.40 8.50 4.91
N GLU A 154 6.75 9.33 5.73
CA GLU A 154 7.36 10.54 6.30
C GLU A 154 8.58 10.21 7.16
N THR A 155 8.48 9.17 8.00
CA THR A 155 9.60 8.74 8.85
C THR A 155 10.80 8.30 8.02
N LEU A 156 10.57 7.52 6.96
CA LEU A 156 11.66 7.01 6.12
C LEU A 156 12.27 8.10 5.23
N ALA A 157 11.44 8.98 4.67
CA ALA A 157 11.89 10.11 3.86
C ALA A 157 12.69 11.14 4.69
N ALA A 158 12.27 11.40 5.93
CA ALA A 158 12.96 12.34 6.82
C ALA A 158 14.39 11.89 7.19
N GLU A 159 14.66 10.59 7.20
CA GLU A 159 16.00 10.02 7.42
C GLU A 159 16.86 10.01 6.14
N GLY A 160 16.34 10.54 5.02
CA GLY A 160 17.04 10.62 3.74
C GLY A 160 17.06 9.32 2.94
N TRP A 161 16.23 8.33 3.31
CA TRP A 161 16.11 7.08 2.55
C TRP A 161 15.10 7.20 1.43
N SER A 162 15.12 6.22 0.52
CA SER A 162 14.28 6.22 -0.68
C SER A 162 13.28 5.07 -0.64
N PRO A 163 12.17 5.21 0.11
CA PRO A 163 11.09 4.25 0.05
C PRO A 163 10.40 4.28 -1.31
N VAL A 164 9.89 3.14 -1.74
CA VAL A 164 8.93 2.99 -2.84
C VAL A 164 7.83 2.06 -2.32
N ARG A 165 6.63 2.60 -2.13
CA ARG A 165 5.49 1.90 -1.53
C ARG A 165 4.32 1.80 -2.49
N TYR A 166 3.75 0.60 -2.58
CA TYR A 166 2.54 0.33 -3.32
C TYR A 166 1.56 -0.42 -2.41
N ALA A 167 0.56 0.31 -1.89
CA ALA A 167 -0.32 -0.19 -0.83
C ALA A 167 0.48 -0.59 0.43
N ASP A 168 0.41 -1.85 0.83
CA ASP A 168 1.11 -2.46 1.97
C ASP A 168 2.46 -3.10 1.64
N ASP A 169 2.78 -3.21 0.35
CA ASP A 169 4.06 -3.69 -0.16
C ASP A 169 5.02 -2.50 -0.33
N PHE A 170 6.24 -2.58 0.20
CA PHE A 170 7.21 -1.51 0.06
C PHE A 170 8.66 -2.00 0.06
N VAL A 171 9.48 -1.27 -0.69
CA VAL A 171 10.94 -1.41 -0.66
C VAL A 171 11.57 -0.13 -0.16
N VAL A 172 12.74 -0.22 0.48
CA VAL A 172 13.58 0.94 0.81
C VAL A 172 14.96 0.75 0.20
N LEU A 173 15.30 1.61 -0.75
CA LEU A 173 16.58 1.56 -1.45
C LEU A 173 17.60 2.44 -0.72
N THR A 174 18.81 1.90 -0.55
CA THR A 174 19.91 2.50 0.20
C THR A 174 21.24 2.21 -0.49
N ALA A 175 22.29 3.00 -0.19
CA ALA A 175 23.59 2.84 -0.82
C ALA A 175 24.43 1.70 -0.21
N SER A 176 24.11 1.25 1.01
CA SER A 176 24.89 0.21 1.70
C SER A 176 24.03 -0.71 2.54
N GLN A 177 24.52 -1.93 2.78
CA GLN A 177 23.86 -2.91 3.64
C GLN A 177 23.63 -2.37 5.06
N GLU A 178 24.55 -1.55 5.58
CA GLU A 178 24.42 -0.95 6.90
C GLU A 178 23.23 0.04 6.94
N GLN A 179 23.08 0.85 5.89
CA GLN A 179 21.91 1.74 5.76
C GLN A 179 20.63 0.93 5.66
N ALA A 180 20.60 -0.16 4.88
CA ALA A 180 19.43 -1.05 4.80
C ALA A 180 19.06 -1.66 6.17
N ARG A 181 20.05 -2.05 6.99
CA ARG A 181 19.83 -2.53 8.37
C ARG A 181 19.30 -1.43 9.31
N ARG A 182 19.71 -0.18 9.11
CA ARG A 182 19.17 0.98 9.85
C ARG A 182 17.73 1.26 9.41
N ALA A 183 17.46 1.24 8.11
CA ALA A 183 16.13 1.38 7.53
C ALA A 183 15.17 0.31 8.06
N TYR A 184 15.59 -0.95 8.12
CA TYR A 184 14.79 -2.04 8.70
C TYR A 184 14.37 -1.77 10.15
N ARG A 185 15.31 -1.35 11.00
CA ARG A 185 14.98 -1.03 12.41
C ARG A 185 14.00 0.12 12.49
N ARG A 186 14.24 1.20 11.74
CA ARG A 186 13.45 2.42 11.80
C ARG A 186 12.06 2.25 11.21
N ALA A 187 11.91 1.56 10.09
CA ALA A 187 10.62 1.17 9.55
C ALA A 187 9.87 0.25 10.53
N GLY A 188 10.56 -0.67 11.21
CA GLY A 188 9.97 -1.50 12.26
C GLY A 188 9.41 -0.70 13.43
N GLU A 189 10.13 0.32 13.90
CA GLU A 189 9.66 1.26 14.93
C GLU A 189 8.44 2.06 14.46
N ALA A 190 8.46 2.58 13.22
CA ALA A 190 7.35 3.32 12.64
C ALA A 190 6.10 2.44 12.49
N LEU A 191 6.26 1.19 12.01
CA LEU A 191 5.17 0.22 11.96
C LEU A 191 4.63 -0.10 13.35
N ALA A 192 5.49 -0.28 14.35
CA ALA A 192 5.07 -0.55 15.72
C ALA A 192 4.26 0.61 16.33
N ALA A 193 4.63 1.87 16.05
CA ALA A 193 3.87 3.05 16.44
C ALA A 193 2.46 3.05 15.80
N LEU A 194 2.34 2.51 14.59
CA LEU A 194 1.08 2.26 13.90
C LEU A 194 0.38 0.96 14.30
N ARG A 195 0.85 0.25 15.34
CA ARG A 195 0.34 -1.08 15.77
C ARG A 195 0.39 -2.15 14.67
N LEU A 196 1.31 -1.99 13.74
CA LEU A 196 1.62 -2.93 12.66
C LEU A 196 2.95 -3.63 12.92
N ARG A 197 3.25 -4.63 12.12
CA ARG A 197 4.52 -5.38 12.14
C ARG A 197 4.82 -5.92 10.74
N TYR A 198 6.08 -6.24 10.51
CA TYR A 198 6.50 -6.97 9.33
C TYR A 198 5.85 -8.35 9.23
N GLU A 199 5.65 -8.81 8.00
CA GLU A 199 5.50 -10.23 7.66
C GLU A 199 6.90 -10.86 7.61
N PRO A 200 7.33 -11.63 8.62
CA PRO A 200 8.71 -12.10 8.73
C PRO A 200 9.12 -13.03 7.59
N ALA A 201 8.18 -13.79 7.01
CA ALA A 201 8.48 -14.73 5.94
C ALA A 201 8.76 -14.03 4.59
N LYS A 202 8.37 -12.76 4.45
CA LYS A 202 8.51 -11.99 3.21
C LYS A 202 9.40 -10.77 3.35
N THR A 203 9.82 -10.43 4.57
CA THR A 203 10.70 -9.29 4.81
C THR A 203 12.15 -9.74 4.81
N ARG A 204 12.99 -9.12 3.99
CA ARG A 204 14.42 -9.44 3.88
C ARG A 204 15.26 -8.22 3.52
N LEU A 205 16.55 -8.31 3.83
CA LEU A 205 17.56 -7.40 3.29
C LEU A 205 18.23 -8.09 2.12
N THR A 206 18.34 -7.39 1.00
CA THR A 206 18.92 -7.91 -0.24
C THR A 206 19.57 -6.79 -1.05
N SER A 207 19.97 -7.08 -2.29
CA SER A 207 20.57 -6.11 -3.20
C SER A 207 20.17 -6.42 -4.65
N PHE A 208 20.49 -5.51 -5.57
CA PHE A 208 20.34 -5.81 -7.00
C PHE A 208 21.21 -7.00 -7.43
N ASP A 209 22.39 -7.22 -6.83
CA ASP A 209 23.26 -8.35 -7.15
C ASP A 209 22.68 -9.72 -6.77
N GLU A 210 21.89 -9.75 -5.70
CA GLU A 210 21.15 -10.96 -5.26
C GLU A 210 19.82 -11.10 -6.00
N GLY A 211 19.20 -9.97 -6.30
CA GLY A 211 17.92 -9.83 -6.98
C GLY A 211 16.72 -9.96 -6.06
N PHE A 212 15.66 -9.24 -6.39
CA PHE A 212 14.42 -9.20 -5.62
C PHE A 212 13.20 -9.00 -6.52
N ASP A 213 12.02 -9.34 -6.01
CA ASP A 213 10.77 -9.25 -6.75
C ASP A 213 9.91 -8.16 -6.10
N PHE A 214 9.43 -7.20 -6.89
CA PHE A 214 8.50 -6.17 -6.43
C PHE A 214 7.39 -5.99 -7.46
N LEU A 215 6.12 -6.08 -7.02
CA LEU A 215 4.94 -5.96 -7.87
C LEU A 215 4.91 -6.88 -9.11
N GLY A 216 5.57 -8.05 -9.01
CA GLY A 216 5.65 -9.03 -10.11
C GLY A 216 6.73 -8.72 -11.15
N VAL A 217 7.57 -7.72 -10.90
CA VAL A 217 8.82 -7.45 -11.64
C VAL A 217 9.99 -7.94 -10.80
N ARG A 218 10.88 -8.72 -11.40
CA ARG A 218 12.12 -9.14 -10.78
C ARG A 218 13.24 -8.20 -11.21
N PHE A 219 14.00 -7.68 -10.26
CA PHE A 219 15.20 -6.88 -10.48
C PHE A 219 16.43 -7.74 -10.22
N TYR A 220 17.42 -7.68 -11.10
CA TYR A 220 18.68 -8.39 -10.96
C TYR A 220 19.80 -7.65 -11.69
N ARG A 221 20.80 -7.15 -10.96
CA ARG A 221 21.85 -6.27 -11.47
C ARG A 221 21.23 -5.13 -12.28
N ASP A 222 21.65 -5.00 -13.54
CA ASP A 222 21.20 -3.96 -14.45
C ASP A 222 19.91 -4.35 -15.20
N THR A 223 19.41 -5.58 -15.00
CA THR A 223 18.22 -6.10 -15.69
C THR A 223 17.00 -6.12 -14.78
N TYR A 224 15.84 -6.03 -15.41
CA TYR A 224 14.56 -6.26 -14.76
C TYR A 224 13.62 -6.98 -15.71
N CYS A 225 12.89 -7.97 -15.19
CA CYS A 225 12.05 -8.85 -15.98
C CYS A 225 10.67 -9.05 -15.37
N TYR A 226 9.68 -9.33 -16.22
CA TYR A 226 8.33 -9.63 -15.78
C TYR A 226 7.69 -10.69 -16.67
N THR A 227 6.68 -11.36 -16.16
CA THR A 227 5.95 -12.39 -16.91
C THR A 227 4.65 -11.83 -17.48
N TRP A 228 4.49 -11.92 -18.80
CA TRP A 228 3.26 -11.58 -19.51
C TRP A 228 2.89 -12.68 -20.50
N GLN A 229 1.66 -13.18 -20.43
CA GLN A 229 1.16 -14.28 -21.29
C GLN A 229 2.14 -15.47 -21.38
N GLU A 230 2.65 -15.93 -20.24
CA GLU A 230 3.61 -17.05 -20.13
C GLU A 230 4.99 -16.79 -20.77
N LYS A 231 5.25 -15.57 -21.26
CA LYS A 231 6.57 -15.14 -21.73
C LYS A 231 7.23 -14.26 -20.68
N THR A 232 8.50 -14.55 -20.40
CA THR A 232 9.36 -13.66 -19.62
C THR A 232 9.93 -12.62 -20.56
N ILE A 233 9.70 -11.35 -20.25
CA ILE A 233 10.29 -10.22 -20.96
C ILE A 233 11.34 -9.63 -20.05
N GLU A 234 12.57 -9.59 -20.55
CA GLU A 234 13.73 -9.00 -19.88
C GLU A 234 14.08 -7.69 -20.58
N VAL A 235 14.35 -6.67 -19.78
CA VAL A 235 14.74 -5.34 -20.24
C VAL A 235 16.02 -4.95 -19.52
N GLU A 236 16.92 -4.31 -20.27
CA GLU A 236 18.17 -3.72 -19.78
C GLU A 236 18.11 -2.21 -20.04
N GLY A 237 18.66 -1.41 -19.12
CA GLY A 237 18.79 0.04 -19.28
C GLY A 237 18.07 0.87 -18.22
N GLU A 238 17.94 2.17 -18.50
CA GLU A 238 17.48 3.21 -17.55
C GLU A 238 15.97 3.50 -17.66
N GLU A 239 15.32 3.10 -18.76
CA GLU A 239 13.90 3.39 -19.01
C GLU A 239 13.02 2.14 -19.01
N VAL A 240 11.95 2.18 -18.22
CA VAL A 240 10.96 1.11 -18.12
C VAL A 240 9.95 1.13 -19.29
N ASP A 241 10.03 2.13 -20.17
CA ASP A 241 9.10 2.31 -21.29
C ASP A 241 9.02 1.14 -22.23
N TRP A 242 10.12 0.43 -22.45
CA TRP A 242 10.12 -0.78 -23.26
C TRP A 242 9.25 -1.90 -22.67
N LEU A 243 9.10 -1.90 -21.35
CA LEU A 243 8.45 -2.94 -20.58
C LEU A 243 6.92 -2.79 -20.65
N PHE A 244 6.38 -1.57 -20.50
CA PHE A 244 4.93 -1.33 -20.48
C PHE A 244 4.33 -0.91 -21.83
N SER A 245 5.11 -0.25 -22.72
CA SER A 245 4.58 0.24 -24.01
C SER A 245 4.37 -0.87 -25.04
N ARG A 246 5.10 -1.99 -24.94
CA ARG A 246 5.08 -3.08 -25.92
C ARG A 246 4.38 -4.35 -25.42
N TYR A 247 4.28 -4.54 -24.11
CA TYR A 247 3.83 -5.81 -23.51
C TYR A 247 3.06 -5.67 -22.17
N GLY A 248 2.61 -4.47 -21.78
CA GLY A 248 1.78 -4.26 -20.59
C GLY A 248 0.27 -4.34 -20.87
N PRO A 249 -0.59 -4.45 -19.84
CA PRO A 249 -2.01 -4.14 -20.01
C PRO A 249 -2.18 -2.65 -20.32
N ASP A 250 -2.97 -2.30 -21.33
CA ASP A 250 -3.39 -0.92 -21.58
C ASP A 250 -4.15 -0.41 -20.35
N TYR A 251 -3.59 0.56 -19.63
CA TYR A 251 -4.24 1.21 -18.48
C TYR A 251 -5.00 2.46 -18.88
#